data_AF-A0A5N6LLZ3-F1
#
_entry.id   AF-A0A5N6LLZ3-F1
#
_cell.length_a   1.000
_cell.length_b   1.000
_cell.length_c   1.000
_cell.angle_alpha   90.00
_cell.angle_beta   90.00
_cell.angle_gamma   90.00
#
_symmetry.space_group_name_H-M   'P 1'
#
loop_
_entity.id
_entity.type
_entity.pdbx_description
1 polymer ?
#
loop_
_entity_poly.entity_id
_entity_poly.type
_entity_poly.pdbx_seq_one_letter_code
_entity_poly.pdbx_strand_id
1 'polypeptide(L)'
;MSNDLRSWFVTSQTLAPPSSPAPPIPSPPPSERDDSDPEEDPEEDPEEEPAEDTQEIPAEGPSTHPPPALDVPEPKRQRTDSEEIAQLREDFYWANDRIEYNVRELWDANERHDNLHNMVNGMRDEIIQLTGLLQASENRAEILEGRLVALEDLVVSENEEEDEEEEGEEPAPAVDSDPESTIEDA
;
A
#
# COMPACT_ATOMS: atom_id res chain seq x y z
N MET A 1 29.67 -18.11 12.02
CA MET A 1 29.77 -18.48 10.60
C MET A 1 29.42 -17.24 9.80
N SER A 2 30.44 -16.50 9.38
CA SER A 2 30.32 -15.22 8.67
C SER A 2 30.53 -15.50 7.19
N ASN A 3 29.57 -15.11 6.34
CA ASN A 3 29.74 -15.18 4.88
C ASN A 3 29.70 -13.75 4.31
N ASP A 4 30.88 -13.29 3.91
CA ASP A 4 31.14 -12.08 3.14
C ASP A 4 30.52 -12.16 1.74
N LEU A 5 29.72 -11.17 1.35
CA LEU A 5 29.07 -11.06 0.03
C LEU A 5 29.85 -10.16 -0.95
N ARG A 6 31.16 -9.98 -0.77
CA ARG A 6 32.01 -9.09 -1.58
C ARG A 6 32.90 -9.84 -2.58
N SER A 7 32.34 -10.60 -3.53
CA SER A 7 33.20 -11.34 -4.48
C SER A 7 32.65 -11.59 -5.88
N TRP A 8 31.91 -10.67 -6.52
CA TRP A 8 31.31 -11.01 -7.83
C TRP A 8 31.42 -9.95 -8.95
N PHE A 9 32.11 -8.82 -8.74
CA PHE A 9 32.22 -7.79 -9.79
C PHE A 9 33.65 -7.48 -10.23
N VAL A 10 34.27 -8.42 -10.95
CA VAL A 10 35.34 -8.20 -11.95
C VAL A 10 35.20 -9.42 -12.88
N THR A 11 34.76 -9.36 -14.14
CA THR A 11 35.38 -8.78 -15.34
C THR A 11 34.48 -9.23 -16.50
N SER A 12 34.16 -8.37 -17.47
CA SER A 12 34.22 -8.70 -18.90
C SER A 12 33.66 -7.55 -19.73
N GLN A 13 34.59 -6.78 -20.29
CA GLN A 13 34.36 -5.97 -21.47
C GLN A 13 34.53 -6.90 -22.68
N THR A 14 33.46 -7.16 -23.45
CA THR A 14 33.53 -7.77 -24.78
C THR A 14 32.45 -7.14 -25.66
N LEU A 15 32.87 -6.64 -26.83
CA LEU A 15 32.02 -5.97 -27.83
C LEU A 15 31.08 -6.96 -28.59
N ALA A 16 29.77 -6.64 -28.63
CA ALA A 16 28.67 -6.83 -29.64
C ALA A 16 28.50 -8.13 -30.49
N PRO A 17 27.26 -8.62 -30.78
CA PRO A 17 26.36 -8.04 -31.81
C PRO A 17 24.83 -8.08 -31.43
N PRO A 18 23.86 -7.62 -32.27
CA PRO A 18 22.55 -7.15 -31.80
C PRO A 18 21.51 -8.26 -31.56
N SER A 19 20.67 -8.00 -30.54
CA SER A 19 19.29 -8.47 -30.31
C SER A 19 18.94 -9.92 -30.68
N SER A 20 19.01 -10.82 -29.71
CA SER A 20 18.21 -12.06 -29.72
C SER A 20 16.83 -11.77 -29.13
N PRO A 21 15.73 -12.31 -29.70
CA PRO A 21 14.41 -12.19 -29.08
C PRO A 21 14.41 -12.87 -27.71
N ALA A 22 13.72 -12.26 -26.74
CA ALA A 22 13.58 -12.82 -25.40
C ALA A 22 12.98 -14.25 -25.45
N PRO A 23 13.39 -15.16 -24.56
CA PRO A 23 12.80 -16.49 -24.51
C PRO A 23 11.29 -16.40 -24.23
N PRO A 24 10.48 -17.33 -24.76
CA PRO A 24 9.05 -17.33 -24.52
C PRO A 24 8.77 -17.45 -23.02
N ILE A 25 7.83 -16.64 -22.54
CA ILE A 25 7.34 -16.68 -21.16
C ILE A 25 6.69 -18.05 -20.93
N PRO A 26 7.01 -18.76 -19.83
CA PRO A 26 6.37 -20.04 -19.52
C PRO A 26 4.86 -19.84 -19.35
N SER A 27 4.08 -20.79 -19.89
CA SER A 27 2.61 -20.76 -19.76
C SER A 27 2.18 -20.80 -18.30
N PRO A 28 1.13 -20.05 -17.92
CA PRO A 28 0.58 -20.12 -16.58
C PRO A 28 0.02 -21.53 -16.29
N PRO A 29 0.00 -21.97 -15.01
CA PRO A 29 -0.65 -23.22 -14.64
C PRO A 29 -2.15 -23.17 -15.01
N PRO A 30 -2.77 -24.32 -15.34
CA PRO A 30 -4.20 -24.36 -15.59
C PRO A 30 -4.96 -23.91 -14.34
N SER A 31 -5.96 -23.03 -14.52
CA SER A 31 -6.87 -22.65 -13.43
C SER A 31 -7.59 -23.89 -12.91
N GLU A 32 -7.47 -24.15 -11.62
CA GLU A 32 -8.35 -25.09 -10.93
C GLU A 32 -9.79 -24.57 -11.09
N ARG A 33 -10.67 -25.40 -11.67
CA ARG A 33 -12.11 -25.12 -11.66
C ARG A 33 -12.57 -25.26 -10.22
N ASP A 34 -13.04 -24.17 -9.65
CA ASP A 34 -13.83 -24.19 -8.44
C ASP A 34 -15.23 -24.69 -8.82
N ASP A 35 -15.46 -26.00 -8.71
CA ASP A 35 -16.77 -26.64 -8.92
C ASP A 35 -17.67 -26.46 -7.68
N SER A 36 -17.69 -25.26 -7.09
CA SER A 36 -18.60 -24.90 -6.00
C SER A 36 -19.97 -24.57 -6.60
N ASP A 37 -20.72 -25.63 -6.91
CA ASP A 37 -22.15 -25.60 -7.21
C ASP A 37 -22.92 -25.22 -5.93
N PRO A 38 -23.61 -24.06 -5.87
CA PRO A 38 -24.48 -23.78 -4.75
C PRO A 38 -25.74 -24.65 -4.88
N GLU A 39 -25.74 -25.75 -4.12
CA GLU A 39 -26.89 -26.62 -3.82
C GLU A 39 -28.24 -25.86 -3.84
N GLU A 40 -29.19 -26.39 -4.61
CA GLU A 40 -30.56 -25.92 -4.70
C GLU A 40 -31.25 -25.92 -3.32
N ASP A 41 -31.78 -24.77 -2.89
CA ASP A 41 -32.63 -24.65 -1.70
C ASP A 41 -34.04 -25.17 -2.04
N PRO A 42 -34.60 -26.15 -1.29
CA PRO A 42 -35.77 -26.90 -1.72
C PRO A 42 -37.07 -26.12 -1.48
N GLU A 43 -37.93 -26.18 -2.50
CA GLU A 43 -39.38 -25.89 -2.54
C GLU A 43 -39.99 -25.23 -1.27
N GLU A 44 -40.26 -23.93 -1.35
CA GLU A 44 -41.20 -23.27 -0.44
C GLU A 44 -42.62 -23.83 -0.65
N ASP A 45 -43.13 -24.43 0.42
CA ASP A 45 -44.46 -25.01 0.64
C ASP A 45 -45.61 -24.09 0.16
N PRO A 46 -46.59 -24.58 -0.64
CA PRO A 46 -47.72 -23.76 -1.06
C PRO A 46 -48.60 -23.39 0.15
N GLU A 47 -48.76 -22.08 0.39
CA GLU A 47 -49.62 -21.53 1.44
C GLU A 47 -51.01 -22.20 1.47
N GLU A 48 -51.38 -22.79 2.61
CA GLU A 48 -52.72 -23.33 2.88
C GLU A 48 -53.79 -22.22 2.78
N GLU A 49 -54.79 -22.41 1.91
CA GLU A 49 -55.96 -21.53 1.86
C GLU A 49 -56.81 -21.65 3.14
N PRO A 50 -57.34 -20.54 3.69
CA PRO A 50 -58.16 -20.61 4.89
C PRO A 50 -59.52 -21.24 4.56
N ALA A 51 -59.91 -22.26 5.32
CA ALA A 51 -61.19 -22.94 5.20
C ALA A 51 -62.40 -21.98 5.27
N GLU A 52 -63.24 -21.98 4.23
CA GLU A 52 -64.53 -21.31 4.22
C GLU A 52 -65.46 -21.90 5.30
N ASP A 53 -65.75 -21.08 6.31
CA ASP A 53 -66.78 -21.31 7.32
C ASP A 53 -68.16 -21.33 6.62
N THR A 54 -68.73 -22.52 6.48
CA THR A 54 -70.02 -22.74 5.81
C THR A 54 -71.15 -22.32 6.73
N GLN A 55 -71.48 -21.03 6.72
CA GLN A 55 -72.73 -20.56 7.32
C GLN A 55 -73.91 -20.91 6.41
N GLU A 56 -74.71 -21.86 6.89
CA GLU A 56 -75.94 -22.36 6.28
C GLU A 56 -76.99 -21.23 6.17
N ILE A 57 -77.18 -20.69 4.96
CA ILE A 57 -78.23 -19.68 4.68
C ILE A 57 -79.60 -20.36 4.52
N PRO A 58 -80.67 -19.84 5.16
CA PRO A 58 -82.02 -20.38 5.04
C PRO A 58 -82.53 -20.38 3.59
N ALA A 59 -83.15 -21.47 3.16
CA ALA A 59 -83.70 -21.63 1.81
C ALA A 59 -84.85 -20.64 1.53
N GLU A 60 -84.53 -19.48 0.96
CA GLU A 60 -85.50 -18.63 0.27
C GLU A 60 -85.72 -19.12 -1.17
N GLY A 61 -86.98 -19.00 -1.64
CA GLY A 61 -87.51 -19.60 -2.86
C GLY A 61 -86.83 -19.16 -4.17
N PRO A 62 -87.36 -19.61 -5.34
CA PRO A 62 -86.65 -19.53 -6.61
C PRO A 62 -86.30 -18.09 -6.98
N SER A 63 -85.00 -17.78 -6.89
CA SER A 63 -84.43 -16.48 -7.24
C SER A 63 -84.66 -16.17 -8.72
N THR A 64 -85.21 -14.99 -9.00
CA THR A 64 -85.37 -14.43 -10.36
C THR A 64 -84.13 -13.65 -10.81
N HIS A 65 -83.05 -13.70 -10.04
CA HIS A 65 -81.81 -13.01 -10.36
C HIS A 65 -80.98 -13.86 -11.34
N PRO A 66 -80.47 -13.29 -12.46
CA PRO A 66 -79.46 -13.99 -13.26
C PRO A 66 -78.29 -14.36 -12.33
N PRO A 67 -77.67 -15.54 -12.51
CA PRO A 67 -76.57 -15.95 -11.67
C PRO A 67 -75.48 -14.86 -11.69
N PRO A 68 -74.83 -14.58 -10.55
CA PRO A 68 -73.70 -13.66 -10.54
C PRO A 68 -72.72 -14.14 -11.62
N ALA A 69 -72.35 -13.22 -12.52
CA ALA A 69 -71.30 -13.50 -13.48
C ALA A 69 -70.09 -13.92 -12.65
N LEU A 70 -69.69 -15.18 -12.76
CA LEU A 70 -68.37 -15.61 -12.31
C LEU A 70 -67.41 -14.63 -12.99
N ASP A 71 -66.71 -13.82 -12.19
CA ASP A 71 -65.51 -13.11 -12.65
C ASP A 71 -64.52 -14.20 -13.02
N VAL A 72 -64.68 -14.73 -14.24
CA VAL A 72 -63.70 -15.58 -14.87
C VAL A 72 -62.44 -14.72 -14.91
N PRO A 73 -61.36 -15.07 -14.20
CA PRO A 73 -60.15 -14.29 -14.23
C PRO A 73 -59.75 -14.14 -15.69
N GLU A 74 -59.55 -12.90 -16.14
CA GLU A 74 -59.12 -12.63 -17.51
C GLU A 74 -57.96 -13.58 -17.83
N PRO A 75 -58.02 -14.35 -18.93
CA PRO A 75 -56.94 -15.24 -19.28
C PRO A 75 -55.65 -14.40 -19.33
N LYS A 76 -54.67 -14.73 -18.47
CA LYS A 76 -53.36 -14.09 -18.46
C LYS A 76 -52.88 -14.09 -19.91
N ARG A 77 -52.89 -12.93 -20.56
CA ARG A 77 -52.51 -12.81 -21.97
C ARG A 77 -51.08 -13.31 -22.09
N GLN A 78 -50.90 -14.51 -22.64
CA GLN A 78 -49.58 -14.98 -23.02
C GLN A 78 -49.05 -14.01 -24.06
N ARG A 79 -47.82 -13.53 -23.85
CA ARG A 79 -47.13 -12.71 -24.84
C ARG A 79 -47.00 -13.52 -26.12
N THR A 80 -47.19 -12.83 -27.25
CA THR A 80 -46.95 -13.44 -28.55
C THR A 80 -45.45 -13.44 -28.83
N ASP A 81 -44.98 -14.38 -29.64
CA ASP A 81 -43.56 -14.45 -30.05
C ASP A 81 -43.05 -13.10 -30.60
N SER A 82 -43.92 -12.32 -31.25
CA SER A 82 -43.57 -10.98 -31.75
C SER A 82 -43.30 -9.96 -30.64
N GLU A 83 -44.06 -10.02 -29.55
CA GLU A 83 -43.87 -9.15 -28.38
C GLU A 83 -42.59 -9.53 -27.63
N GLU A 84 -42.30 -10.83 -27.50
CA GLU A 84 -41.04 -11.31 -26.90
C GLU A 84 -39.83 -10.89 -27.73
N ILE A 85 -39.91 -11.01 -29.07
CA ILE A 85 -38.86 -10.54 -29.97
C ILE A 85 -38.67 -9.03 -29.89
N ALA A 86 -39.74 -8.26 -29.70
CA ALA A 86 -39.65 -6.80 -29.52
C ALA A 86 -38.94 -6.43 -28.20
N GLN A 87 -39.32 -7.10 -27.10
CA GLN A 87 -38.66 -6.89 -25.80
C GLN A 87 -37.17 -7.24 -25.86
N LEU A 88 -36.82 -8.41 -26.43
CA LEU A 88 -35.43 -8.83 -26.56
C LEU A 88 -34.58 -7.84 -27.37
N ARG A 89 -35.18 -7.16 -28.36
CA ARG A 89 -34.48 -6.12 -29.12
C ARG A 89 -34.22 -4.88 -28.27
N GLU A 90 -35.20 -4.45 -27.48
CA GLU A 90 -35.04 -3.32 -26.56
C GLU A 90 -33.97 -3.63 -25.49
N ASP A 91 -34.05 -4.80 -24.87
CA ASP A 91 -33.07 -5.28 -23.90
C ASP A 91 -31.67 -5.36 -24.50
N PHE A 92 -31.56 -5.83 -25.75
CA PHE A 92 -30.30 -5.88 -26.48
C PHE A 92 -29.69 -4.49 -26.69
N TYR A 93 -30.49 -3.50 -27.11
CA TYR A 93 -30.00 -2.13 -27.29
C TYR A 93 -29.54 -1.52 -25.96
N TRP A 94 -30.35 -1.68 -24.90
CA TRP A 94 -29.99 -1.20 -23.57
C TRP A 94 -28.70 -1.87 -23.04
N ALA A 95 -28.58 -3.18 -23.19
CA ALA A 95 -27.39 -3.92 -22.78
C ALA A 95 -26.16 -3.46 -23.55
N ASN A 96 -26.29 -3.21 -24.85
CA ASN A 96 -25.20 -2.73 -25.68
C ASN A 96 -24.71 -1.33 -25.25
N ASP A 97 -25.63 -0.40 -24.99
CA ASP A 97 -25.29 0.94 -24.50
C ASP A 97 -24.64 0.88 -23.11
N ARG A 98 -25.12 -0.02 -22.24
CA ARG A 98 -24.54 -0.26 -20.92
C ARG A 98 -23.13 -0.82 -21.01
N ILE A 99 -22.87 -1.73 -21.95
CA ILE A 99 -21.53 -2.27 -22.21
C ILE A 99 -20.60 -1.16 -22.70
N GLU A 100 -21.04 -0.33 -23.66
CA GLU A 100 -20.21 0.76 -24.18
C GLU A 100 -19.82 1.75 -23.07
N TYR A 101 -20.78 2.12 -22.22
CA TYR A 101 -20.52 2.96 -21.05
C TYR A 101 -19.49 2.33 -20.11
N ASN A 102 -19.67 1.07 -19.75
CA ASN A 102 -18.76 0.37 -18.84
C ASN A 102 -17.34 0.25 -19.42
N VAL A 103 -17.20 0.00 -20.73
CA VAL A 103 -15.90 -0.04 -21.41
C VAL A 103 -15.18 1.31 -21.28
N ARG A 104 -15.92 2.42 -21.45
CA ARG A 104 -15.34 3.76 -21.32
C ARG A 104 -14.90 4.07 -19.90
N GLU A 105 -15.72 3.70 -18.91
CA GLU A 105 -15.38 3.88 -17.50
C GLU A 105 -14.17 3.03 -17.09
N LEU A 106 -14.07 1.80 -17.58
CA LEU A 106 -12.89 0.94 -17.32
C LEU A 106 -11.61 1.52 -17.94
N TRP A 107 -11.71 2.12 -19.12
CA TRP A 107 -10.56 2.76 -19.76
C TRP A 107 -10.05 3.96 -18.94
N ASP A 108 -10.96 4.83 -18.50
CA ASP A 108 -10.64 5.97 -17.63
C ASP A 108 -10.12 5.52 -16.26
N ALA A 109 -10.72 4.48 -15.66
CA ALA A 109 -10.23 3.88 -14.43
C ALA A 109 -8.80 3.32 -14.59
N ASN A 110 -8.50 2.69 -15.72
CA ASN A 110 -7.17 2.17 -16.02
C ASN A 110 -6.14 3.31 -16.22
N GLU A 111 -6.53 4.40 -16.89
CA GLU A 111 -5.67 5.58 -17.04
C GLU A 111 -5.37 6.25 -15.69
N ARG A 112 -6.38 6.37 -14.82
CA ARG A 112 -6.18 6.83 -13.43
C ARG A 112 -5.25 5.90 -12.65
N HIS A 113 -5.39 4.60 -12.82
CA HIS A 113 -4.53 3.62 -12.18
C HIS A 113 -3.08 3.76 -12.63
N ASP A 114 -2.82 3.91 -13.93
CA ASP A 114 -1.48 4.09 -14.47
C ASP A 114 -0.80 5.37 -13.94
N ASN A 115 -1.57 6.46 -13.83
CA ASN A 115 -1.08 7.70 -13.24
C ASN A 115 -0.72 7.51 -11.75
N LEU A 116 -1.60 6.88 -10.97
CA LEU A 116 -1.32 6.58 -9.56
C LEU A 116 -0.09 5.68 -9.40
N HIS A 117 0.05 4.66 -10.25
CA HIS A 117 1.20 3.76 -10.24
C HIS A 117 2.51 4.53 -10.50
N ASN A 118 2.51 5.46 -11.46
CA ASN A 118 3.67 6.32 -11.74
C ASN A 118 4.00 7.25 -10.56
N MET A 119 2.99 7.85 -9.93
CA MET A 119 3.17 8.70 -8.75
C MET A 119 3.78 7.90 -7.58
N VAL A 120 3.24 6.73 -7.28
CA VAL A 120 3.73 5.85 -6.19
C VAL A 120 5.18 5.44 -6.44
N ASN A 121 5.52 5.09 -7.68
CA ASN A 121 6.90 4.76 -8.03
C ASN A 121 7.83 5.98 -7.88
N GLY A 122 7.41 7.16 -8.32
CA GLY A 122 8.18 8.40 -8.11
C GLY A 122 8.44 8.70 -6.63
N MET A 123 7.41 8.60 -5.79
CA MET A 123 7.56 8.77 -4.34
C MET A 123 8.47 7.69 -3.73
N ARG A 124 8.39 6.44 -4.20
CA ARG A 124 9.29 5.37 -3.74
C ARG A 124 10.74 5.71 -4.05
N ASP A 125 11.02 6.18 -5.25
CA ASP A 125 12.38 6.55 -5.67
C ASP A 125 12.92 7.74 -4.88
N GLU A 126 12.06 8.71 -4.54
CA GLU A 126 12.41 9.82 -3.65
C GLU A 126 12.75 9.34 -2.24
N ILE A 127 11.93 8.45 -1.66
CA ILE A 127 12.19 7.86 -0.33
C ILE A 127 13.54 7.12 -0.32
N ILE A 128 13.85 6.35 -1.36
CA ILE A 128 15.13 5.64 -1.48
C ILE A 128 16.29 6.64 -1.49
N GLN A 129 16.18 7.72 -2.25
CA GLN A 129 17.21 8.77 -2.31
C GLN A 129 17.41 9.46 -0.96
N LEU A 130 16.31 9.89 -0.32
CA LEU A 130 16.36 10.56 0.99
C LEU A 130 16.93 9.64 2.07
N THR A 131 16.59 8.35 2.04
CA THR A 131 17.16 7.35 2.96
C THR A 131 18.66 7.21 2.76
N GLY A 132 19.14 7.21 1.51
CA GLY A 132 20.56 7.19 1.21
C GLY A 132 21.31 8.43 1.74
N LEU A 133 20.71 9.61 1.60
CA LEU A 133 21.27 10.86 2.13
C LEU A 133 21.30 10.88 3.65
N LEU A 134 20.23 10.41 4.31
CA LEU A 134 20.15 10.29 5.75
C LEU A 134 21.27 9.39 6.29
N GLN A 135 21.42 8.19 5.74
CA GLN A 135 22.47 7.26 6.12
C GLN A 135 23.88 7.87 5.96
N ALA A 136 24.12 8.59 4.86
CA ALA A 136 25.40 9.26 4.64
C ALA A 136 25.66 10.37 5.67
N SER A 137 24.61 11.11 6.05
CA SER A 137 24.68 12.14 7.09
C SER A 137 24.96 11.54 8.46
N GLU A 138 24.29 10.44 8.82
CA GLU A 138 24.50 9.71 10.07
C GLU A 138 25.94 9.21 10.19
N ASN A 139 26.45 8.55 9.14
CA ASN A 139 27.84 8.09 9.12
C ASN A 139 28.84 9.26 9.30
N ARG A 140 28.55 10.42 8.70
CA ARG A 140 29.39 11.62 8.85
C ARG A 140 29.33 12.16 10.28
N ALA A 141 28.15 12.15 10.91
CA ALA A 141 27.98 12.60 12.28
C ALA A 141 28.75 11.70 13.25
N GLU A 142 28.67 10.37 13.09
CA GLU A 142 29.42 9.39 13.89
C GLU A 142 30.94 9.62 13.81
N ILE A 143 31.46 9.88 12.61
CA ILE A 143 32.89 10.20 12.44
C ILE A 143 33.26 11.50 13.15
N LEU A 144 32.41 12.53 13.08
CA LEU A 144 32.68 13.82 13.72
C LEU A 144 32.60 13.71 15.24
N GLU A 145 31.68 12.91 15.77
CA GLU A 145 31.56 12.62 17.20
C GLU A 145 32.81 11.91 17.72
N GLY A 146 33.27 10.84 17.04
CA GLY A 146 34.51 10.16 17.42
C GLY A 146 35.73 11.08 17.38
N ARG A 147 35.80 12.00 16.42
CA ARG A 147 36.87 13.02 16.36
C ARG A 147 36.76 14.07 17.47
N LEU A 148 35.55 14.44 17.88
CA LEU A 148 35.34 15.39 18.96
C LEU A 148 35.83 14.79 20.29
N VAL A 149 35.47 13.53 20.57
CA VAL A 149 35.94 12.81 21.76
C VAL A 149 37.47 12.74 21.79
N ALA A 150 38.10 12.37 20.68
CA ALA A 150 39.57 12.30 20.61
C ALA A 150 40.26 13.67 20.81
N LEU A 151 39.61 14.77 20.43
CA LEU A 151 40.11 16.12 20.67
C LEU A 151 39.92 16.54 22.13
N GLU A 152 38.81 16.15 22.77
CA GLU A 152 38.58 16.39 24.19
C GLU A 152 39.67 15.69 25.04
N ASP A 153 39.96 14.42 24.76
CA ASP A 153 41.05 13.68 25.43
C ASP A 153 42.41 14.35 25.25
N LEU A 154 42.70 14.87 24.06
CA LEU A 154 43.96 15.57 23.77
C LEU A 154 44.06 16.89 24.54
N VAL A 155 42.99 17.68 24.59
CA VAL A 155 42.97 18.95 25.33
C VAL A 155 43.11 18.72 26.83
N VAL A 156 42.50 17.67 27.38
CA VAL A 156 42.71 17.28 28.79
C VAL A 156 44.17 16.93 29.03
N SER A 157 44.79 16.16 28.15
CA SER A 157 46.21 15.78 28.27
C SER A 157 47.15 16.99 28.13
N GLU A 158 46.88 17.92 27.21
CA GLU A 158 47.66 19.15 27.02
C GLU A 158 47.58 20.06 28.26
N ASN A 159 46.40 20.21 28.87
CA ASN A 159 46.25 20.99 30.10
C ASN A 159 46.95 20.34 31.30
N GLU A 160 46.92 19.01 31.42
CA GLU A 160 47.68 18.29 32.46
C GLU A 160 49.20 18.42 32.25
N GLU A 161 49.68 18.44 31.01
CA GLU A 161 51.10 18.65 30.67
C GLU A 161 51.56 20.09 30.95
N GLU A 162 50.74 21.12 30.66
CA GLU A 162 51.04 22.51 31.03
C GLU A 162 51.10 22.74 32.55
N ASP A 163 50.21 22.10 33.33
CA ASP A 163 50.23 22.18 34.79
C ASP A 163 51.50 21.54 35.39
N GLU A 164 52.04 20.48 34.76
CA GLU A 164 53.32 19.85 35.15
C GLU A 164 54.55 20.71 34.79
N GLU A 165 54.50 21.50 33.71
CA GLU A 165 55.56 22.44 33.35
C GLU A 165 55.57 23.70 34.26
N GLU A 166 54.42 24.13 34.79
CA GLU A 166 54.32 25.28 35.71
C GLU A 166 54.75 24.95 37.15
N GLU A 167 54.54 23.71 37.64
CA GLU A 167 55.05 23.26 38.95
C GLU A 167 56.57 22.96 38.98
N GLY A 168 57.25 22.99 37.84
CA GLY A 168 58.69 22.72 37.69
C GLY A 168 59.63 23.92 37.91
N GLU A 169 59.11 25.15 38.00
CA GLU A 169 59.94 26.34 38.29
C GLU A 169 60.14 26.54 39.80
N GLU A 170 61.15 25.88 40.38
CA GLU A 170 61.67 26.24 41.71
C GLU A 170 62.01 27.76 41.73
N PRO A 171 61.54 28.54 42.74
CA PRO A 171 61.90 29.94 42.84
C PRO A 171 63.41 30.06 43.03
N ALA A 172 64.10 30.73 42.10
CA ALA A 172 65.51 31.02 42.20
C ALA A 172 65.81 31.67 43.57
N PRO A 173 66.88 31.24 44.28
CA PRO A 173 67.15 31.73 45.63
C PRO A 173 67.28 33.25 45.61
N ALA A 174 66.46 33.91 46.44
CA ALA A 174 66.56 35.34 46.68
C ALA A 174 67.99 35.64 47.15
N VAL A 175 68.76 36.28 46.28
CA VAL A 175 70.07 36.84 46.64
C VAL A 175 69.76 38.06 47.51
N ASP A 176 69.71 37.87 48.82
CA ASP A 176 69.72 38.94 49.81
C ASP A 176 71.05 39.70 49.68
N SER A 177 71.04 40.70 48.81
CA SER A 177 72.12 41.68 48.71
C SER A 177 71.89 42.70 49.82
N ASP A 178 72.51 42.45 50.97
CA ASP A 178 72.68 43.41 52.06
C ASP A 178 73.58 44.58 51.60
N PRO A 179 73.10 45.84 51.57
CA PRO A 179 73.91 46.97 51.19
C PRO A 179 74.04 47.98 52.34
N GLU A 180 74.70 47.62 53.45
CA GLU A 180 75.28 48.63 54.35
C GLU A 180 76.57 48.13 55.02
N SER A 181 77.69 48.36 54.36
CA SER A 181 78.99 48.46 55.03
C SER A 181 79.86 49.48 54.31
N THR A 182 79.59 50.76 54.56
CA THR A 182 80.59 51.83 54.33
C THR A 182 81.21 52.11 55.68
N ILE A 183 82.30 51.42 55.96
CA ILE A 183 83.19 51.77 57.06
C ILE A 183 83.94 53.06 56.70
N GLU A 184 83.74 54.05 57.57
CA GLU A 184 84.45 55.30 57.69
C GLU A 184 85.86 55.04 58.23
N ASP A 185 86.89 55.60 57.59
CA ASP A 185 88.19 55.77 58.25
C ASP A 185 88.86 57.07 57.79
N ALA A 186 89.38 57.77 58.80
CA ALA A 186 89.74 59.19 58.84
C ALA A 186 91.17 59.51 58.37
#